data_AF-A0A928YZ41-F1
#
_entry.id   AF-A0A928YZ41-F1
#
_cell.length_a   1.000
_cell.length_b   1.000
_cell.length_c   1.000
_cell.angle_alpha   90.00
_cell.angle_beta   90.00
_cell.angle_gamma   90.00
#
_symmetry.space_group_name_H-M   'P 1'
#
loop_
_entity.id
_entity.type
_entity.pdbx_description
1 polymer ?
#
loop_
_entity_poly.entity_id
_entity_poly.type
_entity_poly.pdbx_seq_one_letter_code
_entity_poly.pdbx_strand_id
1 'polypeptide(L)'
;MPKARKQFGQHWLKSEKALNKIVSSAELTESDRILEIGPGTGILTRQLLTQAGAVISVEIDRDLCPILVQKFGKNENFLLLQGDFLALDIDQLLEPFPAFQNPRKVVANIPYNITGPILEKLLGTIAEPTPKPFESIVLLLQKEVALRICANSNSSHHGALS
;
A
#
# COMPACT_ATOMS: atom_id res chain seq x y z
N MET A 1 0.66 7.10 -20.54
CA MET A 1 0.78 7.02 -19.07
C MET A 1 1.01 8.42 -18.52
N PRO A 2 0.39 8.81 -17.39
CA PRO A 2 0.67 10.06 -16.71
C PRO A 2 2.17 10.23 -16.42
N LYS A 3 2.65 11.48 -16.48
CA LYS A 3 4.04 11.78 -16.15
C LYS A 3 4.25 11.68 -14.64
N ALA A 4 5.24 10.91 -14.21
CA ALA A 4 5.57 10.77 -12.79
C ALA A 4 5.94 12.14 -12.18
N ARG A 5 5.35 12.45 -11.04
CA ARG A 5 5.62 13.65 -10.25
C ARG A 5 6.74 13.38 -9.26
N LYS A 6 7.87 14.06 -9.46
CA LYS A 6 9.04 13.95 -8.57
C LYS A 6 8.70 14.29 -7.12
N GLN A 7 7.81 15.27 -6.88
CA GLN A 7 7.40 15.66 -5.53
C GLN A 7 6.72 14.54 -4.73
N PHE A 8 6.09 13.57 -5.42
CA PHE A 8 5.40 12.44 -4.80
C PHE A 8 6.21 11.14 -4.87
N GLY A 9 7.48 11.20 -5.30
CA GLY A 9 8.34 10.01 -5.39
C GLY A 9 7.79 8.90 -6.28
N GLN A 10 6.97 9.23 -7.29
CA GLN A 10 6.26 8.24 -8.10
C GLN A 10 7.22 7.40 -8.95
N HIS A 11 7.18 6.09 -8.73
CA HIS A 11 7.87 5.08 -9.54
C HIS A 11 6.86 4.08 -10.09
N TRP A 12 6.64 4.13 -11.41
CA TRP A 12 5.66 3.26 -12.05
C TRP A 12 6.15 1.82 -12.12
N LEU A 13 5.36 0.89 -11.57
CA LEU A 13 5.56 -0.55 -11.71
C LEU A 13 5.31 -0.96 -13.17
N LYS A 14 6.37 -1.30 -13.89
CA LYS A 14 6.30 -1.76 -15.30
C LYS A 14 6.65 -3.23 -15.48
N SER A 15 7.29 -3.85 -14.48
CA SER A 15 7.72 -5.25 -14.57
C SER A 15 6.57 -6.17 -14.18
N GLU A 16 6.09 -6.97 -15.14
CA GLU A 16 5.10 -8.02 -14.88
C GLU A 16 5.63 -9.07 -13.90
N LYS A 17 6.91 -9.42 -14.00
CA LYS A 17 7.55 -10.35 -13.05
C LYS A 17 7.47 -9.83 -11.60
N ALA A 18 7.74 -8.55 -11.39
CA ALA A 18 7.64 -7.95 -10.07
C ALA A 18 6.18 -7.87 -9.60
N LEU A 19 5.26 -7.48 -10.48
CA LEU A 19 3.82 -7.44 -10.20
C LEU A 19 3.31 -8.83 -9.76
N ASN A 20 3.58 -9.86 -10.54
CA ASN A 20 3.15 -11.22 -10.24
C ASN A 20 3.72 -11.72 -8.91
N LYS A 21 4.98 -11.36 -8.60
CA LYS A 21 5.60 -11.73 -7.33
C LYS A 21 4.93 -11.02 -6.13
N ILE A 22 4.63 -9.74 -6.25
CA ILE A 22 3.89 -8.98 -5.21
C ILE A 22 2.55 -9.65 -4.95
N VAL A 23 1.79 -9.91 -6.01
CA VAL A 23 0.45 -10.48 -5.93
C VAL A 23 0.49 -11.90 -5.33
N SER A 24 1.41 -12.76 -5.78
CA SER A 24 1.54 -14.11 -5.23
C SER A 24 1.96 -14.11 -3.76
N SER A 25 2.83 -13.18 -3.35
CA SER A 25 3.29 -13.06 -1.96
C SER A 25 2.22 -12.53 -1.01
N ALA A 26 1.15 -11.92 -1.53
CA ALA A 26 0.06 -11.43 -0.72
C ALA A 26 -0.93 -12.53 -0.29
N GLU A 27 -0.89 -13.70 -0.94
CA GLU A 27 -1.70 -14.89 -0.61
C GLU A 27 -3.17 -14.51 -0.37
N LEU A 28 -3.74 -13.84 -1.39
CA LEU A 28 -5.06 -13.22 -1.31
C LEU A 28 -6.19 -14.24 -1.53
N THR A 29 -7.30 -13.96 -0.88
CA THR A 29 -8.56 -14.70 -0.96
C THR A 29 -9.73 -13.72 -1.09
N GLU A 30 -10.88 -14.21 -1.53
CA GLU A 30 -12.08 -13.40 -1.73
C GLU A 30 -12.66 -12.82 -0.42
N SER A 31 -12.20 -13.28 0.75
CA SER A 31 -12.57 -12.69 2.05
C SER A 31 -11.62 -11.58 2.50
N ASP A 32 -10.50 -11.37 1.81
CA ASP A 32 -9.50 -10.38 2.20
C ASP A 32 -9.94 -8.95 1.89
N ARG A 33 -9.66 -8.06 2.84
CA ARG A 33 -9.78 -6.61 2.70
C ARG A 33 -8.40 -5.98 2.74
N ILE A 34 -8.05 -5.30 1.65
CA ILE A 34 -6.69 -4.85 1.39
C ILE A 34 -6.62 -3.34 1.42
N LEU A 35 -5.58 -2.82 2.07
CA LEU A 35 -5.14 -1.45 1.93
C LEU A 35 -4.01 -1.37 0.88
N GLU A 36 -4.24 -0.62 -0.18
CA GLU A 36 -3.23 -0.27 -1.19
C GLU A 36 -2.81 1.20 -1.00
N ILE A 37 -1.51 1.43 -0.81
CA ILE A 37 -0.93 2.76 -0.65
C ILE A 37 -0.30 3.19 -1.97
N GLY A 38 -0.81 4.27 -2.57
CA GLY A 38 -0.29 4.80 -3.83
C GLY A 38 -0.59 3.90 -5.04
N PRO A 39 -1.86 3.72 -5.43
CA PRO A 39 -2.26 2.92 -6.60
C PRO A 39 -1.66 3.43 -7.91
N GLY A 40 -1.34 4.73 -8.00
CA GLY A 40 -0.73 5.33 -9.17
C GLY A 40 -1.61 5.16 -10.41
N THR A 41 -1.07 4.50 -11.44
CA THR A 41 -1.83 4.24 -12.67
C THR A 41 -2.83 3.07 -12.56
N GLY A 42 -2.86 2.36 -11.42
CA GLY A 42 -3.78 1.27 -11.14
C GLY A 42 -3.34 -0.10 -11.67
N ILE A 43 -2.04 -0.32 -11.87
CA ILE A 43 -1.52 -1.60 -12.39
C ILE A 43 -1.66 -2.70 -11.34
N LEU A 44 -1.33 -2.38 -10.09
CA LEU A 44 -1.47 -3.29 -8.96
C LEU A 44 -2.94 -3.44 -8.55
N THR A 45 -3.65 -2.32 -8.37
CA THR A 45 -5.10 -2.27 -8.11
C THR A 45 -5.91 -3.26 -8.96
N ARG A 46 -5.65 -3.31 -10.28
CA ARG A 46 -6.33 -4.24 -11.19
C ARG A 46 -6.17 -5.71 -10.80
N GLN A 47 -4.98 -6.11 -10.35
CA GLN A 47 -4.70 -7.50 -9.94
C GLN A 47 -5.27 -7.80 -8.55
N LEU A 48 -5.32 -6.82 -7.66
CA LEU A 48 -5.90 -6.97 -6.32
C LEU A 48 -7.42 -7.18 -6.42
N LEU A 49 -8.09 -6.39 -7.27
CA LEU A 49 -9.55 -6.46 -7.44
C LEU A 49 -10.08 -7.79 -7.97
N THR A 50 -9.24 -8.58 -8.65
CA THR A 50 -9.64 -9.90 -9.17
C THR A 50 -9.52 -11.01 -8.13
N GLN A 51 -8.95 -10.74 -6.95
CA GLN A 51 -8.65 -11.76 -5.93
C GLN A 51 -9.20 -11.41 -4.55
N ALA A 52 -9.35 -10.12 -4.24
CA ALA A 52 -9.73 -9.64 -2.92
C ALA A 52 -11.22 -9.30 -2.83
N GLY A 53 -11.80 -9.51 -1.65
CA GLY A 53 -13.16 -9.13 -1.32
C GLY A 53 -13.37 -7.61 -1.25
N ALA A 54 -12.34 -6.86 -0.86
CA ALA A 54 -12.34 -5.40 -0.93
C ALA A 54 -10.93 -4.82 -1.10
N VAL A 55 -10.80 -3.77 -1.90
CA VAL A 55 -9.57 -3.01 -2.12
C VAL A 55 -9.81 -1.54 -1.81
N ILE A 56 -9.12 -1.04 -0.78
CA ILE A 56 -9.11 0.35 -0.35
C ILE A 56 -7.80 0.94 -0.84
N SER A 57 -7.84 1.82 -1.84
CA SER A 57 -6.64 2.49 -2.35
C SER A 57 -6.56 3.93 -1.84
N VAL A 58 -5.39 4.34 -1.34
CA VAL A 58 -5.12 5.72 -0.92
C VAL A 58 -4.20 6.40 -1.92
N GLU A 59 -4.67 7.47 -2.56
CA GLU A 59 -3.91 8.22 -3.57
C GLU A 59 -3.81 9.71 -3.22
N ILE A 60 -2.59 10.22 -3.21
CA ILE A 60 -2.29 11.63 -2.91
C ILE A 60 -2.37 12.50 -4.17
N ASP A 61 -2.07 11.93 -5.34
CA ASP A 61 -2.09 12.63 -6.62
C ASP A 61 -3.51 12.78 -7.16
N ARG A 62 -4.10 13.95 -6.90
CA ARG A 62 -5.47 14.31 -7.29
C ARG A 62 -5.75 14.16 -8.78
N ASP A 63 -4.71 14.22 -9.63
CA ASP A 63 -4.88 14.07 -11.08
C ASP A 63 -5.05 12.60 -11.49
N LEU A 64 -4.59 11.66 -10.66
CA LEU A 64 -4.77 10.23 -10.89
C LEU A 64 -6.12 9.74 -10.37
N CYS A 65 -6.69 10.38 -9.35
CA CYS A 65 -7.96 9.98 -8.76
C CYS A 65 -9.10 9.87 -9.78
N PRO A 66 -9.36 10.85 -10.69
CA PRO A 66 -10.37 10.70 -11.72
C PRO A 66 -10.12 9.53 -12.67
N ILE A 67 -8.86 9.24 -12.97
CA ILE A 67 -8.47 8.11 -13.84
C ILE A 67 -8.77 6.78 -13.14
N LEU A 68 -8.49 6.68 -11.84
CA LEU A 68 -8.77 5.49 -11.04
C LEU A 68 -10.27 5.27 -10.88
N VAL A 69 -11.04 6.33 -10.61
CA VAL A 69 -12.51 6.27 -10.54
C VAL A 69 -13.11 5.86 -11.88
N GLN A 70 -12.62 6.40 -13.00
CA GLN A 70 -13.08 6.01 -14.32
C GLN A 70 -12.82 4.52 -14.62
N LYS A 71 -11.67 4.00 -14.17
CA LYS A 71 -11.26 2.61 -14.43
C LYS A 71 -11.95 1.59 -13.52
N PHE A 72 -12.09 1.90 -12.24
CA PHE A 72 -12.44 0.92 -11.21
C PHE A 72 -13.64 1.33 -10.36
N GLY A 73 -14.15 2.58 -10.48
CA GLY A 73 -15.25 3.07 -9.65
C GLY A 73 -16.59 2.36 -9.86
N LYS A 74 -16.70 1.46 -10.86
CA LYS A 74 -17.85 0.57 -11.05
C LYS A 74 -17.69 -0.78 -10.37
N ASN A 75 -16.50 -1.10 -9.84
CA ASN A 75 -16.27 -2.31 -9.07
C ASN A 75 -16.81 -2.12 -7.66
N GLU A 76 -17.75 -2.97 -7.25
CA GLU A 76 -18.37 -2.89 -5.91
C GLU A 76 -17.36 -3.15 -4.78
N ASN A 77 -16.26 -3.85 -5.07
CA ASN A 77 -15.16 -4.11 -4.14
C ASN A 77 -14.02 -3.10 -4.21
N PHE A 78 -14.21 -1.92 -4.83
CA PHE A 78 -13.20 -0.86 -4.92
C PHE A 78 -13.63 0.40 -4.17
N LEU A 79 -12.74 0.92 -3.32
CA LEU A 79 -12.90 2.23 -2.68
C LEU A 79 -11.61 3.04 -2.83
N LEU A 80 -11.75 4.27 -3.32
CA LEU A 80 -10.64 5.21 -3.45
C LEU A 80 -10.75 6.30 -2.38
N LEU A 81 -9.72 6.41 -1.55
CA LEU A 81 -9.53 7.52 -0.62
C LEU A 81 -8.51 8.49 -1.20
N GLN A 82 -8.94 9.72 -1.50
CA GLN A 82 -8.06 10.77 -1.99
C GLN A 82 -7.41 11.49 -0.80
N GLY A 83 -6.10 11.35 -0.63
CA GLY A 83 -5.36 12.05 0.41
C GLY A 83 -3.97 11.48 0.67
N ASP A 84 -3.27 12.11 1.60
CA ASP A 84 -1.97 11.64 2.06
C ASP A 84 -2.16 10.51 3.07
N PHE A 85 -1.69 9.31 2.71
CA PHE A 85 -1.73 8.15 3.60
C PHE A 85 -1.17 8.44 4.99
N LEU A 86 -0.14 9.27 5.12
CA LEU A 86 0.45 9.61 6.43
C LEU A 86 -0.48 10.48 7.29
N ALA A 87 -1.32 11.31 6.67
CA ALA A 87 -2.21 12.23 7.37
C ALA A 87 -3.63 11.70 7.61
N LEU A 88 -4.10 10.75 6.80
CA LEU A 88 -5.47 10.24 6.89
C LEU A 88 -5.68 9.33 8.12
N ASP A 89 -6.83 9.48 8.77
CA ASP A 89 -7.39 8.45 9.65
C ASP A 89 -8.24 7.50 8.80
N ILE A 90 -7.66 6.35 8.46
CA ILE A 90 -8.28 5.38 7.56
C ILE A 90 -9.49 4.73 8.22
N ASP A 91 -9.42 4.41 9.52
CA ASP A 91 -10.52 3.75 10.22
C ASP A 91 -11.75 4.68 10.26
N GLN A 92 -11.55 5.95 10.59
CA GLN A 92 -12.61 6.94 10.60
C GLN A 92 -13.24 7.14 9.21
N LEU A 93 -12.41 7.23 8.16
CA LEU A 93 -12.90 7.40 6.79
C LEU A 93 -13.68 6.18 6.26
N LEU A 94 -13.45 4.99 6.83
CA LEU A 94 -14.13 3.77 6.45
C LEU A 94 -15.42 3.50 7.24
N GLU A 95 -15.72 4.27 8.30
CA GLU A 95 -16.97 4.12 9.07
C GLU A 95 -18.24 4.09 8.19
N PRO A 96 -18.40 4.95 7.17
CA PRO A 96 -19.59 4.92 6.31
C PRO A 96 -19.64 3.74 5.34
N PHE A 97 -18.58 2.92 5.26
CA PHE A 97 -18.40 1.87 4.26
C PHE A 97 -18.17 0.49 4.90
N PRO A 98 -19.20 -0.18 5.44
CA PRO A 98 -19.06 -1.43 6.19
C PRO A 98 -18.31 -2.55 5.45
N ALA A 99 -18.47 -2.64 4.12
CA ALA A 99 -17.77 -3.63 3.30
C ALA A 99 -16.24 -3.43 3.25
N PHE A 100 -15.76 -2.22 3.57
CA PHE A 100 -14.36 -1.81 3.44
C PHE A 100 -13.66 -1.62 4.80
N GLN A 101 -14.39 -1.65 5.91
CA GLN A 101 -13.82 -1.47 7.25
C GLN A 101 -12.83 -2.58 7.62
N ASN A 102 -11.88 -2.26 8.49
CA ASN A 102 -10.88 -3.20 9.03
C ASN A 102 -10.13 -3.97 7.92
N PRO A 103 -9.38 -3.29 7.04
CA PRO A 103 -8.43 -3.96 6.15
C PRO A 103 -7.38 -4.69 6.99
N ARG A 104 -7.14 -5.96 6.70
CA ARG A 104 -6.20 -6.80 7.46
C ARG A 104 -4.90 -7.08 6.73
N LYS A 105 -4.83 -6.76 5.43
CA LYS A 105 -3.63 -6.91 4.62
C LYS A 105 -3.25 -5.59 3.95
N VAL A 106 -1.96 -5.36 3.78
CA VAL A 106 -1.43 -4.22 3.01
C VAL A 106 -0.68 -4.76 1.80
N VAL A 107 -1.00 -4.27 0.60
CA VAL A 107 -0.26 -4.62 -0.62
C VAL A 107 0.00 -3.36 -1.42
N ALA A 108 1.26 -2.96 -1.57
CA ALA A 108 1.58 -1.67 -2.16
C ALA A 108 2.94 -1.59 -2.87
N ASN A 109 3.00 -0.75 -3.91
CA ASN A 109 4.24 -0.24 -4.48
C ASN A 109 4.43 1.20 -4.01
N ILE A 110 5.04 1.37 -2.84
CA ILE A 110 5.04 2.66 -2.13
C ILE A 110 6.11 3.63 -2.65
N PRO A 111 5.94 4.94 -2.45
CA PRO A 111 6.97 5.93 -2.78
C PRO A 111 8.19 5.79 -1.87
N TYR A 112 9.37 5.66 -2.47
CA TYR A 112 10.58 5.29 -1.74
C TYR A 112 11.06 6.35 -0.74
N ASN A 113 10.78 7.63 -1.00
CA ASN A 113 11.19 8.75 -0.18
C ASN A 113 10.48 8.83 1.18
N ILE A 114 9.34 8.14 1.34
CA ILE A 114 8.55 8.12 2.58
C ILE A 114 8.38 6.71 3.15
N THR A 115 9.25 5.76 2.77
CA THR A 115 9.18 4.37 3.24
C THR A 115 9.18 4.26 4.77
N GLY A 116 10.09 4.98 5.44
CA GLY A 116 10.20 4.95 6.91
C GLY A 116 8.90 5.37 7.62
N PRO A 117 8.38 6.59 7.36
CA PRO A 117 7.10 7.02 7.91
C PRO A 117 5.91 6.09 7.58
N ILE A 118 5.89 5.49 6.39
CA ILE A 118 4.86 4.50 6.04
C ILE A 118 4.96 3.27 6.95
N LEU A 119 6.16 2.72 7.12
CA LEU A 119 6.38 1.55 7.98
C LEU A 119 6.03 1.85 9.43
N GLU A 120 6.44 3.00 9.95
CA GLU A 120 6.09 3.45 11.30
C GLU A 120 4.57 3.59 11.48
N LYS A 121 3.85 4.15 10.49
CA LYS A 121 2.38 4.23 10.55
C LYS A 121 1.71 2.85 10.50
N LEU A 122 2.28 1.89 9.77
CA LEU A 122 1.73 0.54 9.62
C LEU A 122 2.03 -0.36 10.83
N LEU A 123 3.22 -0.25 11.40
CA LEU A 123 3.75 -1.17 12.41
C LEU A 123 3.81 -0.55 13.81
N GLY A 124 3.78 0.77 13.92
CA GLY A 124 4.20 1.49 15.12
C GLY A 124 5.71 1.53 15.27
N THR A 125 6.17 1.84 16.49
CA THR A 125 7.57 1.75 16.88
C THR A 125 7.79 0.56 17.79
N ILE A 126 9.05 0.23 18.10
CA ILE A 126 9.37 -0.82 19.09
C ILE A 126 8.78 -0.48 20.47
N ALA A 127 8.79 0.80 20.86
CA ALA A 127 8.25 1.25 22.13
C ALA A 127 6.71 1.30 22.14
N GLU A 128 6.12 1.62 20.99
CA GLU A 128 4.69 1.82 20.81
C GLU A 128 4.23 1.11 19.53
N PRO A 129 4.06 -0.23 19.56
CA PRO A 129 3.62 -0.99 18.41
C PRO A 129 2.17 -0.66 18.05
N THR A 130 1.81 -0.90 16.79
CA THR A 130 0.43 -0.67 16.33
C THR A 130 -0.57 -1.47 17.16
N PRO A 131 -1.65 -0.85 17.68
CA PRO A 131 -2.67 -1.56 18.45
C PRO A 131 -3.54 -2.48 17.58
N LYS A 132 -3.51 -2.28 16.25
CA LYS A 132 -4.26 -3.07 15.26
C LYS A 132 -3.27 -3.61 14.23
N PRO A 133 -2.57 -4.72 14.51
CA PRO A 133 -1.62 -5.30 13.59
C PRO A 133 -2.31 -5.87 12.35
N PHE A 134 -1.71 -5.63 11.19
CA PHE A 134 -2.07 -6.30 9.94
C PHE A 134 -1.64 -7.78 9.99
N GLU A 135 -2.41 -8.65 9.35
CA GLU A 135 -2.06 -10.06 9.17
C GLU A 135 -0.84 -10.22 8.23
N SER A 136 -0.79 -9.40 7.17
CA SER A 136 0.34 -9.37 6.25
C SER A 136 0.55 -8.00 5.62
N ILE A 137 1.82 -7.68 5.35
CA ILE A 137 2.23 -6.44 4.68
C ILE A 137 3.20 -6.83 3.56
N VAL A 138 2.81 -6.59 2.31
CA VAL A 138 3.61 -6.88 1.11
C VAL A 138 3.92 -5.58 0.38
N LEU A 139 5.19 -5.19 0.43
CA LEU A 139 5.65 -3.91 -0.14
C LEU A 139 6.74 -4.14 -1.18
N LEU A 140 6.65 -3.42 -2.31
CA LEU A 140 7.79 -3.25 -3.21
C LEU A 140 8.62 -2.05 -2.75
N LEU A 141 9.88 -2.32 -2.38
CA LEU A 141 10.82 -1.34 -1.85
C LEU A 141 12.11 -1.31 -2.66
N GLN A 142 12.92 -0.27 -2.46
CA GLN A 142 14.32 -0.29 -2.88
C GLN A 142 15.07 -1.39 -2.14
N LYS A 143 15.94 -2.12 -2.87
CA LYS A 143 16.72 -3.24 -2.34
C LYS A 143 17.49 -2.86 -1.07
N GLU A 144 18.14 -1.70 -1.04
CA GLU A 144 18.92 -1.26 0.12
C GLU A 144 18.05 -1.05 1.37
N VAL A 145 16.83 -0.53 1.20
CA VAL A 145 15.90 -0.34 2.31
C VAL A 145 15.42 -1.69 2.85
N ALA A 146 15.06 -2.62 1.95
CA ALA A 146 14.67 -3.97 2.35
C ALA A 146 15.80 -4.69 3.10
N LEU A 147 17.05 -4.56 2.64
CA LEU A 147 18.21 -5.14 3.32
C LEU A 147 18.44 -4.55 4.72
N ARG A 148 18.16 -3.26 4.94
CA ARG A 148 18.25 -2.63 6.27
C ARG A 148 17.16 -3.12 7.20
N ILE A 149 15.93 -3.27 6.71
CA ILE A 149 14.80 -3.77 7.53
C ILE A 149 15.05 -5.23 7.93
N CYS A 150 15.59 -6.05 7.02
CA CYS A 150 15.91 -7.46 7.30
C CYS A 150 17.28 -7.66 7.97
N ALA A 151 17.98 -6.59 8.34
CA ALA A 151 19.30 -6.67 8.95
C ALA A 151 19.15 -7.20 10.39
N ASN A 152 19.69 -8.39 10.66
CA ASN A 152 19.82 -8.87 12.04
C ASN A 152 20.80 -8.00 12.84
N SER A 153 20.67 -8.04 14.16
CA SER A 153 21.45 -7.21 15.10
C SER A 153 22.98 -7.36 15.04
N ASN A 154 23.48 -8.33 14.28
CA ASN A 154 24.90 -8.59 14.04
C ASN A 154 25.38 -8.26 12.61
N SER A 155 24.66 -7.43 11.85
CA SER A 155 25.07 -7.04 10.50
C SER A 155 25.40 -5.54 10.39
N SER A 156 26.34 -5.18 9.53
CA SER A 156 26.84 -3.81 9.32
C SER A 156 25.81 -2.82 8.76
N HIS A 157 24.53 -3.20 8.69
CA HIS A 157 23.40 -2.41 8.20
C HIS A 157 22.37 -2.08 9.30
N HIS A 158 22.70 -2.35 10.58
CA HIS A 158 21.82 -2.06 11.71
C HIS A 158 21.52 -0.56 11.83
N GLY A 159 20.23 -0.20 11.78
CA GLY A 159 19.77 1.18 11.96
C GLY A 159 18.40 1.24 12.64
N ALA A 160 17.80 2.43 12.75
CA ALA A 160 16.53 2.66 13.47
C ALA A 160 15.29 1.95 12.88
N LEU A 161 15.44 1.22 11.78
CA LEU A 161 14.40 0.46 11.08
C LEU A 161 14.63 -1.07 11.16
N SER A 162 15.67 -1.50 11.89
CA SER A 162 16.06 -2.91 12.10
C SER A 162 15.71 -3.35 13.51
#